data_AF-A0AAN5YZ05-F1
#
_entry.id   AF-A0AAN5YZ05-F1
#
_cell.length_a   1.000
_cell.length_b   1.000
_cell.length_c   1.000
_cell.angle_alpha   90.00
_cell.angle_beta   90.00
_cell.angle_gamma   90.00
#
_symmetry.space_group_name_H-M   'P 1'
#
loop_
_entity.id
_entity.type
_entity.pdbx_description
1 polymer ?
#
loop_
_entity_poly.entity_id
_entity_poly.type
_entity_poly.pdbx_seq_one_letter_code
_entity_poly.pdbx_strand_id
1 'polypeptide(L)'
;MPRCSACFRANRPQCVVSEGKQRCDFCVSKKYTYCDFGGVTSQAFARVSREKDHIDEQKEQAEADLQDALARLQRLRRQEKHLREKAAEMVRRGCEDLDELEELENQESADRRAAESSALGDIQLLEDHGVIDWSAVPDSFFLGANGGNSSGVVGH
;
A
#
# COMPACT_ATOMS: atom_id res chain seq x y z
N MET A 1 -36.23 -24.01 -20.15
CA MET A 1 -37.00 -22.76 -19.94
C MET A 1 -36.78 -22.28 -18.50
N PRO A 2 -36.43 -21.01 -18.27
CA PRO A 2 -36.28 -20.47 -16.93
C PRO A 2 -37.60 -20.56 -16.15
N ARG A 3 -37.50 -20.83 -14.84
CA ARG A 3 -38.64 -20.87 -13.91
C ARG A 3 -38.83 -19.48 -13.31
N CYS A 4 -40.08 -19.06 -13.08
CA CYS A 4 -40.38 -17.90 -12.25
C CYS A 4 -40.11 -18.22 -10.76
N SER A 5 -39.88 -17.19 -9.95
CA SER A 5 -39.62 -17.30 -8.50
C SER A 5 -40.66 -18.14 -7.75
N ALA A 6 -41.94 -17.99 -8.06
CA ALA A 6 -43.02 -18.74 -7.42
C ALA A 6 -42.98 -20.24 -7.75
N CYS A 7 -42.71 -20.59 -9.01
CA CYS A 7 -42.54 -21.99 -9.42
C CYS A 7 -41.25 -22.59 -8.87
N PHE A 8 -40.17 -21.79 -8.75
CA PHE A 8 -38.93 -22.22 -8.13
C PHE A 8 -39.15 -22.57 -6.65
N ARG A 9 -39.79 -21.68 -5.86
CA ARG A 9 -40.12 -21.93 -4.45
C ARG A 9 -41.06 -23.13 -4.25
N ALA A 10 -41.94 -23.38 -5.21
CA ALA A 10 -42.87 -24.51 -5.18
C ALA A 10 -42.27 -25.83 -5.74
N ASN A 11 -40.95 -25.88 -6.02
CA ASN A 11 -40.27 -27.04 -6.61
C ASN A 11 -40.94 -27.59 -7.89
N ARG A 12 -41.57 -26.72 -8.68
CA ARG A 12 -42.14 -27.11 -9.98
C ARG A 12 -41.03 -27.31 -11.01
N PRO A 13 -41.08 -28.36 -11.84
CA PRO A 13 -40.02 -28.65 -12.81
C PRO A 13 -39.93 -27.63 -13.95
N GLN A 14 -41.05 -26.97 -14.30
CA GLN A 14 -41.11 -25.98 -15.37
C GLN A 14 -42.22 -24.95 -15.15
N CYS A 15 -42.05 -23.76 -15.73
CA CYS A 15 -43.13 -22.79 -15.89
C CYS A 15 -43.78 -22.99 -17.25
N VAL A 16 -45.07 -23.29 -17.24
CA VAL A 16 -45.88 -23.36 -18.46
C VAL A 16 -46.61 -22.04 -18.62
N VAL A 17 -46.41 -21.39 -19.77
CA VAL A 17 -47.03 -20.10 -20.12
C VAL A 17 -47.70 -20.25 -21.48
N SER A 18 -49.00 -19.98 -21.54
CA SER A 18 -49.73 -19.95 -22.81
C SER A 18 -49.34 -18.71 -23.63
N GLU A 19 -49.43 -18.79 -24.96
CA GLU A 19 -49.16 -17.66 -25.85
C GLU A 19 -50.00 -16.43 -25.48
N GLY A 20 -49.38 -15.24 -25.51
CA GLY A 20 -50.00 -13.96 -25.17
C GLY A 20 -50.22 -13.70 -23.68
N LYS A 21 -49.89 -14.64 -22.77
CA LYS A 21 -50.02 -14.42 -21.32
C LYS A 21 -48.71 -13.98 -20.68
N GLN A 22 -48.82 -13.01 -19.78
CA GLN A 22 -47.70 -12.50 -18.97
C GLN A 22 -47.48 -13.30 -17.66
N ARG A 23 -48.26 -14.36 -17.42
CA ARG A 23 -48.20 -15.17 -16.20
C ARG A 23 -48.29 -16.66 -16.51
N CYS A 24 -47.52 -17.46 -15.79
CA CYS A 24 -47.60 -18.92 -15.88
C CYS A 24 -48.86 -19.49 -15.24
N ASP A 25 -49.28 -20.67 -15.69
CA ASP A 25 -50.53 -21.30 -15.24
C ASP A 25 -50.55 -21.55 -13.72
N PHE A 26 -49.39 -21.80 -13.13
CA PHE A 26 -49.25 -21.92 -11.68
C PHE A 26 -49.52 -20.58 -10.97
N CYS A 27 -48.96 -19.48 -11.46
CA CYS A 27 -49.20 -18.17 -10.88
C CYS A 27 -50.65 -17.73 -11.01
N VAL A 28 -51.29 -18.04 -12.14
CA VAL A 28 -52.71 -17.77 -12.37
C VAL A 28 -53.58 -18.60 -11.41
N SER A 29 -53.34 -19.91 -11.30
CA SER A 29 -54.14 -20.80 -10.43
C SER A 29 -54.01 -20.46 -8.94
N LYS A 30 -52.83 -20.00 -8.50
CA LYS A 30 -52.59 -19.54 -7.12
C LYS A 30 -52.96 -18.08 -6.88
N LYS A 31 -53.53 -17.39 -7.88
CA LYS A 31 -53.92 -15.97 -7.81
C LYS A 31 -52.77 -15.03 -7.42
N TYR A 32 -51.54 -15.36 -7.83
CA TYR A 32 -50.42 -14.42 -7.68
C TYR A 32 -50.60 -13.23 -8.63
N THR A 33 -50.34 -12.03 -8.12
CA THR A 33 -50.45 -10.77 -8.86
C THR A 33 -49.33 -10.60 -9.89
N TYR A 34 -48.15 -11.14 -9.61
CA TYR A 34 -46.96 -11.01 -10.44
C TYR A 34 -46.33 -12.37 -10.79
N CYS A 35 -45.74 -12.47 -11.98
CA CYS A 35 -45.00 -13.64 -12.45
C CYS A 35 -43.74 -13.14 -13.16
N ASP A 36 -42.56 -13.38 -12.60
CA ASP A 36 -41.24 -13.09 -13.17
C ASP A 36 -40.81 -14.16 -14.18
N PHE A 37 -41.75 -14.73 -14.92
CA PHE A 37 -41.44 -15.67 -15.98
C PHE A 37 -40.71 -14.91 -17.11
N GLY A 38 -39.47 -15.32 -17.39
CA GLY A 38 -38.57 -14.59 -18.29
C GLY A 38 -37.39 -13.91 -17.59
N GLY A 39 -37.36 -13.91 -16.25
CA GLY A 39 -36.25 -13.40 -15.45
C GLY A 39 -36.44 -11.97 -14.94
N VAL A 40 -35.37 -11.41 -14.37
CA VAL A 40 -35.32 -10.02 -13.90
C VAL A 40 -35.36 -9.09 -15.11
N THR A 41 -36.18 -8.04 -15.07
CA THR A 41 -36.27 -7.07 -16.17
C THR A 41 -34.94 -6.34 -16.35
N SER A 42 -34.61 -5.97 -17.59
CA SER A 42 -33.39 -5.20 -17.90
C SER A 42 -33.30 -3.90 -17.09
N GLN A 43 -34.44 -3.27 -16.79
CA GLN A 43 -34.52 -2.08 -15.96
C GLN A 43 -34.16 -2.34 -14.50
N ALA A 44 -34.62 -3.45 -13.92
CA ALA A 44 -34.28 -3.83 -12.55
C ALA A 44 -32.78 -4.18 -12.45
N PHE A 45 -32.22 -4.85 -13.46
CA PHE A 45 -30.78 -5.08 -13.54
C PHE A 45 -29.99 -3.77 -13.63
N ALA A 46 -30.38 -2.86 -14.54
CA ALA A 46 -29.71 -1.56 -14.69
C ALA A 46 -29.75 -0.71 -13.42
N ARG A 47 -30.83 -0.78 -12.63
CA ARG A 47 -30.91 -0.11 -11.33
C ARG A 47 -29.90 -0.68 -10.34
N VAL A 48 -29.79 -2.02 -10.25
CA VAL A 48 -28.82 -2.68 -9.38
C VAL A 48 -27.38 -2.37 -9.81
N SER A 49 -27.11 -2.34 -11.11
CA SER A 49 -25.78 -1.97 -11.63
C SER A 49 -25.39 -0.56 -11.21
N ARG A 50 -26.28 0.44 -11.40
CA ARG A 50 -26.00 1.82 -10.98
C ARG A 50 -25.76 1.95 -9.48
N GLU A 51 -26.55 1.25 -8.68
CA GLU A 51 -26.35 1.25 -7.22
C GLU A 51 -25.02 0.62 -6.83
N LYS A 52 -24.64 -0.47 -7.50
CA LYS A 52 -23.35 -1.12 -7.30
C LYS A 52 -22.20 -0.19 -7.68
N ASP A 53 -22.29 0.49 -8.81
CA ASP A 53 -21.28 1.46 -9.26
C ASP A 53 -21.17 2.62 -8.26
N HIS A 54 -22.30 3.12 -7.75
CA HIS A 54 -22.30 4.16 -6.72
C HIS A 54 -21.64 3.71 -5.40
N ILE A 55 -21.90 2.47 -4.97
CA ILE A 55 -21.27 1.89 -3.77
C ILE A 55 -19.76 1.72 -3.99
N ASP A 56 -19.34 1.30 -5.19
CA ASP A 56 -17.92 1.13 -5.52
C ASP A 56 -17.19 2.49 -5.49
N GLU A 57 -17.79 3.56 -6.03
CA GLU A 57 -17.27 4.93 -5.93
C GLU A 57 -17.14 5.38 -4.46
N GLN A 58 -18.17 5.14 -3.65
CA GLN A 58 -18.13 5.48 -2.21
C GLN A 58 -17.05 4.69 -1.46
N LYS A 59 -16.83 3.42 -1.83
CA LYS A 59 -15.76 2.60 -1.25
C LYS A 59 -14.39 3.12 -1.62
N GLU A 60 -14.16 3.45 -2.89
CA GLU A 60 -12.90 4.00 -3.36
C GLU A 60 -12.57 5.30 -2.62
N GLN A 61 -13.55 6.19 -2.46
CA GLN A 61 -13.37 7.42 -1.68
C GLN A 61 -13.04 7.14 -0.21
N ALA A 62 -13.76 6.22 0.43
CA ALA A 62 -13.51 5.86 1.82
C ALA A 62 -12.13 5.20 2.02
N GLU A 63 -11.65 4.43 1.04
CA GLU A 63 -10.31 3.84 1.04
C GLU A 63 -9.23 4.92 0.89
N ALA A 64 -9.44 5.91 0.02
CA ALA A 64 -8.54 7.06 -0.13
C ALA A 64 -8.44 7.87 1.18
N ASP A 65 -9.58 8.19 1.80
CA ASP A 65 -9.64 8.92 3.07
C ASP A 65 -8.92 8.14 4.19
N LEU A 66 -9.06 6.81 4.21
CA LEU A 66 -8.38 5.95 5.17
C LEU A 66 -6.86 5.97 4.95
N GLN A 67 -6.40 5.91 3.70
CA GLN A 67 -4.97 5.99 3.38
C GLN A 67 -4.37 7.32 3.85
N ASP A 68 -5.07 8.43 3.62
CA ASP A 68 -4.65 9.76 4.09
C ASP A 68 -4.61 9.85 5.62
N ALA A 69 -5.62 9.31 6.30
CA ALA A 69 -5.65 9.24 7.76
C ALA A 69 -4.49 8.39 8.32
N LEU A 70 -4.19 7.25 7.70
CA LEU A 70 -3.05 6.40 8.07
C LEU A 70 -1.72 7.11 7.85
N ALA A 71 -1.55 7.80 6.71
CA ALA A 71 -0.36 8.60 6.44
C ALA A 71 -0.17 9.70 7.49
N ARG A 72 -1.25 10.38 7.88
CA ARG A 72 -1.23 11.38 8.96
C ARG A 72 -0.85 10.76 10.31
N LEU A 73 -1.42 9.61 10.65
CA LEU A 73 -1.10 8.88 11.88
C LEU A 73 0.37 8.47 11.93
N GLN A 74 0.92 7.99 10.81
CA GLN A 74 2.34 7.64 10.72
C GLN A 74 3.25 8.86 10.91
N ARG A 75 2.90 10.02 10.34
CA ARG A 75 3.64 11.27 10.57
C ARG A 75 3.64 11.65 12.05
N LEU A 76 2.49 11.60 12.70
CA LEU A 76 2.36 11.90 14.13
C LEU A 76 3.19 10.93 15.00
N ARG A 77 3.17 9.62 14.68
CA ARG A 77 4.00 8.63 15.39
C ARG A 77 5.49 8.91 15.24
N ARG A 78 5.95 9.35 14.05
CA ARG A 78 7.35 9.73 13.83
C ARG A 78 7.71 10.97 14.64
N GLN A 79 6.86 11.98 14.65
CA GLN A 79 7.05 13.20 15.45
C GLN A 79 7.11 12.87 16.94
N GLU A 80 6.19 12.05 17.44
CA GLU A 80 6.18 11.60 18.84
C GLU A 80 7.45 10.84 19.20
N LYS A 81 7.89 9.91 18.34
CA LYS A 81 9.14 9.18 18.55
C LYS A 81 10.34 10.12 18.59
N HIS A 82 10.42 11.07 17.64
CA HIS A 82 11.49 12.05 17.59
C HIS A 82 11.53 12.92 18.85
N LEU A 83 10.38 13.42 19.30
CA LEU A 83 10.28 14.20 20.55
C LEU A 83 10.70 13.39 21.77
N ARG A 84 10.36 12.09 21.84
CA ARG A 84 10.85 11.22 22.92
C ARG A 84 12.36 11.04 22.91
N GLU A 85 12.94 10.84 21.73
CA GLU A 85 14.40 10.72 21.56
C GLU A 85 15.10 12.02 21.99
N LYS A 86 14.61 13.17 21.53
CA LYS A 86 15.11 14.49 21.91
C LYS A 86 14.98 14.75 23.41
N ALA A 87 13.84 14.43 24.01
CA ALA A 87 13.66 14.55 25.45
C ALA A 87 14.65 13.68 26.25
N ALA A 88 14.88 12.44 25.81
CA ALA A 88 15.88 11.57 26.43
C ALA A 88 17.31 12.11 26.26
N GLU A 89 17.58 12.81 25.16
CA GLU A 89 18.87 13.44 24.91
C GLU A 89 19.09 14.72 25.73
N MET A 90 18.08 15.57 25.86
CA MET A 90 18.10 16.71 26.78
C MET A 90 18.44 16.26 28.20
N VAL A 91 17.82 15.18 28.68
CA VAL A 91 18.11 14.62 30.01
C VAL A 91 19.55 14.10 30.11
N ARG A 92 20.07 13.45 29.06
CA ARG A 92 21.45 12.92 29.05
C ARG A 92 22.50 14.03 29.05
N ARG A 93 22.26 15.10 28.29
CA ARG A 93 23.20 16.21 28.09
C ARG A 93 23.00 17.33 29.12
N GLY A 94 21.89 17.33 29.86
CA GLY A 94 21.56 18.34 30.86
C GLY A 94 21.06 19.66 30.28
N CYS A 95 20.44 19.63 29.08
CA CYS A 95 19.85 20.81 28.44
C CYS A 95 18.44 21.07 29.01
N GLU A 96 18.07 22.34 29.17
CA GLU A 96 16.75 22.71 29.69
C GLU A 96 15.70 22.83 28.57
N ASP A 97 16.12 23.19 27.36
CA ASP A 97 15.26 23.31 26.20
C ASP A 97 15.78 22.58 24.95
N LEU A 98 14.94 22.57 23.90
CA LEU A 98 15.24 21.92 22.63
C LEU A 98 16.20 22.74 21.76
N ASP A 99 16.22 24.06 21.92
CA ASP A 99 17.00 24.98 21.10
C ASP A 99 18.49 24.87 21.50
N GLU A 100 18.79 24.83 22.80
CA GLU A 100 20.10 24.52 23.36
C GLU A 100 20.63 23.17 22.86
N LEU A 101 19.77 22.15 22.85
CA LEU A 101 20.14 20.83 22.34
C LEU A 101 20.46 20.87 20.84
N GLU A 102 19.65 21.59 20.05
CA GLU A 102 19.87 21.73 18.61
C GLU A 102 21.13 22.53 18.29
N GLU A 103 21.43 23.59 19.06
CA GLU A 103 22.68 24.34 18.93
C GLU A 103 23.91 23.47 19.20
N LEU A 104 23.88 22.65 20.26
CA LEU A 104 24.96 21.71 20.58
C LEU A 104 25.15 20.67 19.47
N GLU A 105 24.07 20.08 18.97
CA GLU A 105 24.14 19.11 17.87
C GLU A 105 24.66 19.74 16.57
N ASN A 106 24.27 20.99 16.30
CA ASN A 106 24.72 21.72 15.12
C ASN A 106 26.20 22.07 15.21
N GLN A 107 26.70 22.48 16.38
CA GLN A 107 28.12 22.70 16.63
C GLN A 107 28.92 21.41 16.43
N GLU A 108 28.51 20.30 17.07
CA GLU A 108 29.15 18.99 16.90
C GLU A 108 29.13 18.52 15.44
N SER A 109 28.04 18.78 14.71
CA SER A 109 27.91 18.41 13.30
C SER A 109 28.78 19.28 12.40
N ALA A 110 28.90 20.58 12.70
CA ALA A 110 29.78 21.50 11.98
C ALA A 110 31.25 21.13 12.20
N ASP A 111 31.64 20.86 13.45
CA ASP A 111 32.99 20.44 13.82
C ASP A 111 33.36 19.12 13.15
N ARG A 112 32.43 18.16 13.13
CA ARG A 112 32.62 16.88 12.43
C ARG A 112 32.79 17.07 10.93
N ARG A 113 31.95 17.89 10.29
CA ARG A 113 32.08 18.19 8.85
C ARG A 113 33.38 18.92 8.54
N ALA A 114 33.82 19.82 9.42
CA ALA A 114 35.10 20.52 9.28
C ALA A 114 36.27 19.54 9.43
N ALA A 115 36.22 18.63 10.40
CA ALA A 115 37.22 17.57 10.58
C ALA A 115 37.25 16.59 9.40
N GLU A 116 36.08 16.17 8.89
CA GLU A 116 35.96 15.33 7.70
C GLU A 116 36.52 16.05 6.46
N SER A 117 36.18 17.32 6.25
CA SER A 117 36.71 18.11 5.14
C SER A 117 38.22 18.34 5.26
N SER A 118 38.74 18.53 6.47
CA SER A 118 40.19 18.64 6.72
C SER A 118 40.88 17.32 6.40
N ALA A 119 40.34 16.19 6.86
CA ALA A 119 40.89 14.88 6.60
C ALA A 119 40.89 14.54 5.09
N LEU A 120 39.82 14.91 4.37
CA LEU A 120 39.78 14.78 2.91
C LEU A 120 40.80 15.69 2.23
N GLY A 121 40.99 16.91 2.72
CA GLY A 121 42.03 17.83 2.23
C GLY A 121 43.45 17.29 2.45
N ASP A 122 43.71 16.68 3.60
CA ASP A 122 44.99 16.03 3.91
C ASP A 122 45.23 14.84 2.97
N ILE A 123 44.21 14.01 2.71
CA ILE A 123 44.31 12.91 1.74
C ILE A 123 44.64 13.43 0.33
N GLN A 124 43.99 14.51 -0.10
CA GLN A 124 44.23 15.14 -1.41
C GLN A 124 45.67 15.68 -1.51
N LEU A 125 46.20 16.29 -0.46
CA LEU A 125 47.59 16.75 -0.40
C LEU A 125 48.60 15.58 -0.49
N LEU A 126 48.33 14.46 0.16
CA LEU A 126 49.18 13.26 0.04
C LEU A 126 49.14 12.66 -1.37
N GLU A 127 48.00 12.72 -2.07
CA GLU A 127 47.88 12.31 -3.47
C GLU A 127 48.66 13.25 -4.41
N ASP A 128 48.53 14.56 -4.24
CA ASP A 128 49.27 15.57 -5.03
C ASP A 128 50.79 15.49 -4.83
N HIS A 129 51.24 15.08 -3.64
CA HIS A 129 52.65 14.82 -3.35
C HIS A 129 53.12 13.43 -3.82
N GLY A 130 52.26 12.64 -4.47
CA GLY A 130 52.58 11.30 -4.99
C GLY A 130 52.85 10.25 -3.91
N VAL A 131 52.40 10.50 -2.68
CA VAL A 131 52.57 9.59 -1.53
C VAL A 131 51.56 8.45 -1.60
N ILE A 132 50.38 8.68 -2.19
CA ILE A 132 49.33 7.68 -2.39
C ILE A 132 49.24 7.36 -3.88
N ASP A 133 49.57 6.12 -4.27
CA ASP A 133 49.43 5.61 -5.64
C ASP A 133 48.17 4.73 -5.76
N TRP A 134 47.08 5.33 -6.23
CA TRP A 134 45.83 4.62 -6.48
C TRP A 134 45.92 3.55 -7.58
N SER A 135 46.94 3.62 -8.46
CA SER A 135 47.16 2.60 -9.50
C SER A 135 47.76 1.31 -8.97
N ALA A 136 48.35 1.33 -7.77
CA ALA A 136 48.84 0.17 -7.05
C ALA A 136 47.74 -0.53 -6.21
N VAL A 137 46.56 0.08 -6.07
CA VAL A 137 45.41 -0.53 -5.39
C VAL A 137 44.75 -1.52 -6.36
N PRO A 138 44.69 -2.84 -6.04
CA PRO A 138 44.09 -3.82 -6.94
C PRO A 138 42.60 -3.54 -7.17
N ASP A 139 42.13 -3.66 -8.42
CA ASP A 139 40.71 -3.50 -8.80
C ASP A 139 39.74 -4.37 -7.99
N SER A 140 40.23 -5.45 -7.40
CA SER A 140 39.46 -6.33 -6.49
C SER A 140 39.05 -5.67 -5.18
N PHE A 141 39.64 -4.54 -4.81
CA PHE A 141 39.27 -3.76 -3.61
C PHE A 141 37.95 -2.98 -3.81
N PHE A 142 37.71 -2.44 -5.01
CA PHE A 142 36.49 -1.69 -5.33
C PHE A 142 35.34 -2.58 -5.79
N LEU A 143 35.66 -3.76 -6.33
CA LEU A 143 34.67 -4.79 -6.68
C LEU A 143 34.34 -5.62 -5.44
N GLY A 144 33.57 -5.03 -4.53
CA GLY A 144 33.02 -5.73 -3.37
C GLY A 144 32.42 -7.07 -3.79
N ALA A 145 32.97 -8.15 -3.22
CA ALA A 145 32.44 -9.51 -3.14
C ALA A 145 31.20 -9.79 -4.02
N ASN A 146 31.43 -10.11 -5.30
CA ASN A 146 30.48 -10.96 -6.03
C ASN A 146 30.51 -12.33 -5.34
N GLY A 147 29.61 -12.53 -4.38
CA GLY A 147 29.27 -13.83 -3.79
C GLY A 147 28.65 -14.73 -4.86
N GLY A 148 29.47 -15.21 -5.78
CA GLY A 148 29.12 -16.25 -6.72
C GLY A 148 29.19 -17.62 -6.03
N ASN A 149 28.08 -18.08 -5.47
CA ASN A 149 27.90 -19.52 -5.25
C ASN A 149 27.27 -20.14 -6.51
N SER A 150 28.13 -20.38 -7.49
CA SER A 150 27.92 -21.43 -8.49
C SER A 150 28.36 -22.76 -7.85
N SER A 151 27.41 -23.66 -7.64
CA SER A 151 27.70 -25.07 -7.36
C SER A 151 26.61 -25.89 -8.01
N GLY A 152 26.82 -26.22 -9.29
CA GLY A 152 26.15 -27.34 -9.93
C GLY A 152 26.54 -28.63 -9.22
N VAL A 153 25.54 -29.39 -8.79
CA VAL A 153 25.68 -30.81 -8.50
C VAL A 153 24.80 -31.56 -9.48
N VAL A 154 25.47 -32.32 -10.33
CA VAL A 154 24.93 -33.32 -11.26
C VAL A 154 24.67 -34.60 -10.48
N GLY A 155 23.54 -35.27 -10.77
CA GLY A 155 23.40 -36.72 -10.69
C GLY A 155 22.59 -37.28 -9.52
N HIS A 156 21.33 -37.66 -9.78
CA HIS A 156 20.94 -39.04 -10.06
C HIS A 156 19.51 -39.12 -10.61
#